data_AF-A0A928V5Q7-F1
#
_entry.id   AF-A0A928V5Q7-F1
#
_cell.length_a   1.000
_cell.length_b   1.000
_cell.length_c   1.000
_cell.angle_alpha   90.00
_cell.angle_beta   90.00
_cell.angle_gamma   90.00
#
_symmetry.space_group_name_H-M   'P 1'
#
loop_
_entity.id
_entity.type
_entity.pdbx_description
1 polymer ?
#
loop_
_entity_poly.entity_id
_entity_poly.type
_entity_poly.pdbx_seq_one_letter_code
_entity_poly.pdbx_strand_id
1 'polypeptide(L)'
;MRYAVKINITEFTKPTPEDPYISFIRGTAQRISEYFLNFIGCKDYIPPAQSTNEMIEAVRDYMSSINYDTETRRNIESQILGYCVSQRKSNKPVYLSAISELVDPTNSEALIIHINDNNIMCSDVFEADPTTLRKLKRYEYRSKKWSLSFDHDLYEGKTITYDKDAKTITIRNVPEDFERTLDLKKNETTNP
;
A
#
# COMPACT_ATOMS: atom_id res chain seq x y z
N MET A 1 37.23 -8.58 -3.06
CA MET A 1 36.34 -7.42 -3.29
C MET A 1 36.65 -6.37 -2.22
N ARG A 2 36.69 -5.07 -2.55
CA ARG A 2 37.00 -3.98 -1.61
C ARG A 2 35.78 -3.06 -1.50
N TYR A 3 35.32 -2.82 -0.28
CA TYR A 3 34.23 -1.88 0.02
C TYR A 3 34.77 -0.80 0.93
N ALA A 4 34.31 0.43 0.71
CA ALA A 4 34.64 1.56 1.56
C ALA A 4 33.44 2.50 1.63
N VAL A 5 33.22 3.06 2.81
CA VAL A 5 32.30 4.16 3.05
C VAL A 5 33.14 5.33 3.51
N LYS A 6 32.91 6.50 2.91
CA LYS A 6 33.47 7.77 3.39
C LYS A 6 32.38 8.48 4.18
N ILE A 7 32.64 8.69 5.46
CA ILE A 7 31.80 9.51 6.33
C ILE A 7 32.54 10.82 6.55
N ASN A 8 31.96 11.92 6.08
CA ASN A 8 32.52 13.25 6.33
C ASN A 8 31.75 13.90 7.49
N ILE A 9 32.35 13.81 8.68
CA ILE A 9 31.75 14.33 9.93
C ILE A 9 31.57 15.85 9.87
N THR A 10 32.44 16.56 9.14
CA THR A 10 32.34 18.01 8.97
C THR A 10 31.09 18.39 8.16
N GLU A 11 30.86 17.73 7.03
CA GLU A 11 29.68 17.97 6.17
C GLU A 11 28.38 17.49 6.84
N PHE A 12 28.43 16.47 7.70
CA PHE A 12 27.28 16.06 8.49
C PHE A 12 26.79 17.18 9.42
N THR A 13 27.70 17.97 9.99
CA THR A 13 27.32 19.09 10.85
C THR A 13 26.88 20.35 10.10
N LYS A 14 27.24 20.47 8.81
CA LYS A 14 26.90 21.62 7.94
C LYS A 14 26.73 21.15 6.49
N PRO A 15 25.58 20.55 6.14
CA PRO A 15 25.40 19.96 4.82
C PRO A 15 25.34 21.02 3.72
N THR A 16 26.11 20.81 2.65
CA THR A 16 25.99 21.57 1.41
C THR A 16 25.37 20.71 0.31
N PRO A 17 24.64 21.28 -0.67
CA PRO A 17 24.01 20.50 -1.75
C PRO A 17 25.00 19.78 -2.68
N GLU A 18 26.26 20.21 -2.69
CA GLU A 18 27.29 19.76 -3.62
C GLU A 18 28.15 18.62 -3.04
N ASP A 19 28.22 18.48 -1.70
CA ASP A 19 29.05 17.49 -1.02
C ASP A 19 28.22 16.52 -0.14
N PRO A 20 27.96 15.28 -0.62
CA PRO A 20 27.25 14.29 0.17
C PRO A 20 28.10 13.80 1.35
N TYR A 21 27.61 14.02 2.57
CA TYR A 21 28.26 13.65 3.83
C TYR A 21 28.44 12.13 4.02
N ILE A 22 27.67 11.31 3.30
CA ILE A 22 27.83 9.86 3.18
C ILE A 22 27.92 9.49 1.70
N SER A 23 28.95 8.74 1.33
CA SER A 23 29.14 8.24 -0.05
C SER A 23 29.49 6.75 -0.06
N PHE A 24 28.93 6.01 -1.02
CA PHE A 24 29.10 4.55 -1.15
C PHE A 24 29.81 4.18 -2.46
N ILE A 25 30.79 3.28 -2.39
CA ILE A 25 31.35 2.62 -3.59
C ILE A 25 30.51 1.37 -3.87
N ARG A 26 29.69 1.40 -4.93
CA ARG A 26 28.79 0.29 -5.29
C ARG A 26 29.53 -0.79 -6.07
N GLY A 27 29.70 -1.96 -5.47
CA GLY A 27 30.05 -3.19 -6.19
C GLY A 27 28.82 -3.81 -6.86
N THR A 28 29.02 -4.62 -7.91
CA THR A 28 27.97 -5.20 -8.77
C THR A 28 27.01 -6.19 -8.09
N ALA A 29 27.15 -6.47 -6.79
CA ALA A 29 26.29 -7.41 -6.06
C ALA A 29 25.29 -6.68 -5.16
N GLN A 30 24.01 -6.79 -5.52
CA GLN A 30 22.86 -6.14 -4.87
C GLN A 30 22.61 -6.56 -3.41
N ARG A 31 23.20 -7.67 -2.96
CA ARG A 31 22.96 -8.31 -1.65
C ARG A 31 23.88 -7.85 -0.50
N ILE A 32 24.88 -7.01 -0.77
CA ILE A 32 25.91 -6.66 0.23
C ILE A 32 25.57 -5.37 1.00
N SER A 33 24.56 -4.62 0.57
CA SER A 33 24.06 -3.44 1.30
C SER A 33 23.39 -3.80 2.62
N GLU A 34 22.70 -4.94 2.71
CA GLU A 34 21.90 -5.33 3.89
C GLU A 34 22.77 -5.56 5.13
N TYR A 35 23.92 -6.23 4.99
CA TYR A 35 24.85 -6.44 6.10
C TYR A 35 25.45 -5.12 6.62
N PHE A 36 25.80 -4.21 5.70
CA PHE A 36 26.39 -2.92 6.06
C PHE A 36 25.38 -1.94 6.67
N LEU A 37 24.13 -1.92 6.18
CA LEU A 37 23.04 -1.12 6.74
C LEU A 37 22.74 -1.54 8.18
N ASN A 38 22.65 -2.85 8.42
CA ASN A 38 22.50 -3.41 9.76
C ASN A 38 23.68 -3.06 10.69
N PHE A 39 24.92 -3.09 10.17
CA PHE A 39 26.11 -2.75 10.96
C PHE A 39 26.16 -1.28 11.40
N ILE A 40 25.73 -0.33 10.57
CA ILE A 40 25.70 1.11 10.91
C ILE A 40 24.43 1.54 11.66
N GLY A 41 23.58 0.58 12.05
CA GLY A 41 22.31 0.86 12.74
C GLY A 41 21.27 1.53 11.84
N CYS A 42 21.43 1.47 10.51
CA CYS A 42 20.40 1.92 9.60
C CYS A 42 19.30 0.85 9.63
N LYS A 43 18.12 1.19 10.18
CA LYS A 43 16.92 0.35 10.09
C LYS A 43 16.81 -0.13 8.64
N ASP A 44 16.62 -1.44 8.45
CA ASP A 44 16.50 -2.06 7.13
C ASP A 44 15.60 -1.21 6.23
N TYR A 45 16.08 -0.88 5.03
CA TYR A 45 15.29 -0.12 4.08
C TYR A 45 14.06 -0.96 3.68
N ILE A 46 12.90 -0.61 4.22
CA ILE A 46 11.62 -1.20 3.82
C ILE A 46 11.11 -0.39 2.63
N PRO A 47 10.85 -1.02 1.48
CA PRO A 47 10.31 -0.32 0.31
C PRO A 47 8.98 0.39 0.63
N PRO A 48 8.73 1.60 0.10
CA PRO A 48 7.47 2.34 0.31
C PRO A 48 6.21 1.52 0.03
N ALA A 49 6.24 0.69 -1.02
CA ALA A 49 5.14 -0.21 -1.37
C ALA A 49 4.89 -1.28 -0.29
N GLN A 50 5.95 -1.81 0.32
CA GLN A 50 5.84 -2.77 1.40
C GLN A 50 5.29 -2.10 2.67
N SER A 51 5.86 -0.98 3.12
CA SER A 51 5.36 -0.26 4.31
C SER A 51 3.91 0.18 4.16
N THR A 52 3.53 0.65 2.96
CA THR A 52 2.14 1.03 2.68
C THR A 52 1.21 -0.19 2.75
N ASN A 53 1.65 -1.34 2.26
CA ASN A 53 0.84 -2.56 2.30
C ASN A 53 0.66 -3.08 3.73
N GLU A 54 1.76 -3.12 4.50
CA GLU A 54 1.76 -3.52 5.91
C GLU A 54 0.80 -2.63 6.73
N MET A 55 0.83 -1.31 6.51
CA MET A 55 -0.11 -0.38 7.15
C MET A 55 -1.56 -0.69 6.77
N ILE A 56 -1.87 -0.91 5.49
CA ILE A 56 -3.24 -1.21 5.03
C ILE A 56 -3.75 -2.50 5.67
N GLU A 57 -2.91 -3.53 5.75
CA GLU A 57 -3.26 -4.82 6.37
C GLU A 57 -3.49 -4.67 7.87
N ALA A 58 -2.60 -3.96 8.58
CA ALA A 58 -2.73 -3.70 10.01
C ALA A 58 -4.04 -2.95 10.34
N VAL A 59 -4.35 -1.91 9.58
CA VAL A 59 -5.59 -1.12 9.75
C VAL A 59 -6.83 -1.99 9.52
N ARG A 60 -6.84 -2.81 8.47
CA ARG A 60 -7.96 -3.70 8.15
C ARG A 60 -8.16 -4.78 9.20
N ASP A 61 -7.07 -5.32 9.73
CA ASP A 61 -7.09 -6.31 10.79
C ASP A 61 -7.64 -5.71 12.09
N TYR A 62 -7.15 -4.53 12.49
CA TYR A 62 -7.67 -3.81 13.67
C TYR A 62 -9.16 -3.46 13.53
N MET A 63 -9.60 -2.87 12.42
CA MET A 63 -11.02 -2.57 12.20
C MET A 63 -11.89 -3.84 12.20
N SER A 64 -11.30 -4.99 11.84
CA SER A 64 -11.96 -6.29 11.91
C SER A 64 -12.07 -6.80 13.35
N SER A 65 -11.03 -6.64 14.17
CA SER A 65 -11.02 -7.10 15.57
C SER A 65 -12.06 -6.38 16.43
N ILE A 66 -12.33 -5.10 16.15
CA ILE A 66 -13.36 -4.30 16.84
C ILE A 66 -14.73 -4.34 16.15
N ASN A 67 -14.91 -5.18 15.13
CA ASN A 67 -16.16 -5.37 14.39
C ASN A 67 -16.78 -4.09 13.80
N TYR A 68 -15.98 -3.16 13.30
CA TYR A 68 -16.52 -2.04 12.52
C TYR A 68 -17.32 -2.57 11.33
N ASP A 69 -18.45 -1.94 11.04
CA ASP A 69 -19.27 -2.30 9.89
C ASP A 69 -18.60 -1.84 8.58
N THR A 70 -19.14 -2.29 7.44
CA THR A 70 -18.54 -2.03 6.14
C THR A 70 -18.54 -0.55 5.76
N GLU A 71 -19.56 0.22 6.14
CA GLU A 71 -19.66 1.65 5.83
C GLU A 71 -18.62 2.43 6.63
N THR A 72 -18.52 2.16 7.93
CA THR A 72 -17.50 2.76 8.81
C THR A 72 -16.08 2.48 8.31
N ARG A 73 -15.78 1.22 7.98
CA ARG A 73 -14.46 0.85 7.42
C ARG A 73 -14.13 1.63 6.15
N ARG A 74 -15.07 1.74 5.21
CA ARG A 74 -14.85 2.47 3.95
C ARG A 74 -14.61 3.96 4.19
N ASN A 75 -15.33 4.57 5.12
CA ASN A 75 -15.11 5.97 5.49
C ASN A 75 -13.68 6.17 6.02
N ILE A 76 -13.24 5.33 6.95
CA ILE A 76 -11.88 5.37 7.51
C ILE A 76 -10.82 5.15 6.42
N GLU A 77 -10.98 4.14 5.56
CA GLU A 77 -10.06 3.89 4.43
C GLU A 77 -9.97 5.09 3.48
N SER A 78 -11.10 5.80 3.25
CA SER A 78 -11.14 7.02 2.44
C SER A 78 -10.39 8.17 3.11
N GLN A 79 -10.53 8.35 4.43
CA GLN A 79 -9.80 9.36 5.20
C GLN A 79 -8.30 9.08 5.21
N ILE A 80 -7.88 7.84 5.44
CA ILE A 80 -6.49 7.40 5.39
C ILE A 80 -5.90 7.67 4.00
N LEU A 81 -6.63 7.32 2.94
CA LEU A 81 -6.18 7.61 1.58
C LEU A 81 -6.01 9.11 1.35
N GLY A 82 -6.97 9.93 1.80
CA GLY A 82 -6.90 11.38 1.71
C GLY A 82 -5.67 11.96 2.40
N TYR A 83 -5.39 11.48 3.62
CA TYR A 83 -4.19 11.84 4.37
C TYR A 83 -2.90 11.42 3.67
N CYS A 84 -2.77 10.16 3.23
CA CYS A 84 -1.57 9.69 2.54
C CYS A 84 -1.32 10.45 1.23
N VAL A 85 -2.38 10.80 0.49
CA VAL A 85 -2.27 11.62 -0.73
C VAL A 85 -1.83 13.05 -0.40
N SER A 86 -2.31 13.66 0.70
CA SER A 86 -1.89 15.00 1.10
C SER A 86 -0.42 15.04 1.53
N GLN A 87 0.02 14.06 2.34
CA GLN A 87 1.42 13.92 2.76
C GLN A 87 2.35 13.80 1.55
N ARG A 88 2.00 12.96 0.58
CA ARG A 88 2.75 12.84 -0.68
C ARG A 88 2.84 14.14 -1.46
N LYS A 89 1.72 14.87 -1.60
CA LYS A 89 1.70 16.17 -2.31
C LYS A 89 2.62 17.20 -1.65
N SER A 90 2.76 17.12 -0.33
CA SER A 90 3.65 18.00 0.44
C SER A 90 5.06 17.45 0.62
N ASN A 91 5.41 16.32 0.00
CA ASN A 91 6.69 15.62 0.16
C ASN A 91 7.02 15.34 1.65
N LYS A 92 5.99 14.96 2.42
CA LYS A 92 6.08 14.63 3.85
C LYS A 92 5.87 13.12 4.06
N PRO A 93 6.49 12.52 5.09
CA PRO A 93 6.24 11.14 5.43
C PRO A 93 4.85 10.94 6.03
N VAL A 94 4.35 9.70 5.97
CA VAL A 94 3.17 9.24 6.69
C VAL A 94 3.58 8.77 8.09
N TYR A 95 2.80 9.15 9.09
CA TYR A 95 2.99 8.73 10.48
C TYR A 95 1.89 7.76 10.88
N LEU A 96 2.29 6.59 11.42
CA LEU A 96 1.35 5.58 11.90
C LEU A 96 0.47 6.10 13.04
N SER A 97 0.98 7.02 13.87
CA SER A 97 0.20 7.69 14.92
C SER A 97 -0.97 8.51 14.36
N ALA A 98 -0.75 9.25 13.26
CA ALA A 98 -1.82 9.99 12.60
C ALA A 98 -2.85 9.04 11.96
N ILE A 99 -2.41 7.89 11.43
CA ILE A 99 -3.33 6.85 10.96
C ILE A 99 -4.15 6.28 12.11
N SER A 100 -3.52 6.00 13.25
CA SER A 100 -4.20 5.49 14.45
C SER A 100 -5.31 6.43 14.93
N GLU A 101 -5.05 7.73 14.95
CA GLU A 101 -6.05 8.76 15.28
C GLU A 101 -7.20 8.83 14.26
N LEU A 102 -6.93 8.64 12.96
CA LEU A 102 -7.97 8.57 11.92
C LEU A 102 -8.83 7.31 12.04
N VAL A 103 -8.24 6.20 12.48
CA VAL A 103 -8.94 4.91 12.61
C VAL A 103 -9.82 4.89 13.85
N ASP A 104 -9.32 5.36 14.98
CA ASP A 104 -10.06 5.45 16.24
C ASP A 104 -9.75 6.77 16.96
N PRO A 105 -10.53 7.83 16.71
CA PRO A 105 -10.33 9.13 17.35
C PRO A 105 -10.55 9.10 18.86
N THR A 106 -11.27 8.10 19.37
CA THR A 106 -11.55 7.96 20.81
C THR A 106 -10.46 7.19 21.55
N ASN A 107 -9.67 6.40 20.82
CA ASN A 107 -8.54 5.65 21.35
C ASN A 107 -7.39 5.64 20.35
N SER A 108 -6.67 6.75 20.27
CA SER A 108 -5.61 7.00 19.29
C SER A 108 -4.38 6.10 19.42
N GLU A 109 -4.25 5.30 20.49
CA GLU A 109 -3.16 4.32 20.64
C GLU A 109 -3.58 2.89 20.26
N ALA A 110 -4.89 2.63 20.09
CA ALA A 110 -5.41 1.28 19.96
C ALA A 110 -4.85 0.51 18.76
N LEU A 111 -4.70 1.15 17.60
CA LEU A 111 -4.10 0.51 16.42
C LEU A 111 -2.63 0.15 16.68
N ILE A 112 -1.87 1.03 17.34
CA ILE A 112 -0.45 0.80 17.65
C ILE A 112 -0.31 -0.36 18.64
N ILE A 113 -1.15 -0.38 19.68
CA ILE A 113 -1.22 -1.49 20.64
C ILE A 113 -1.54 -2.80 19.90
N HIS A 114 -2.55 -2.79 19.03
CA HIS A 114 -2.93 -3.96 18.23
C HIS A 114 -1.80 -4.46 17.33
N ILE A 115 -1.06 -3.55 16.69
CA ILE A 115 0.12 -3.90 15.86
C ILE A 115 1.19 -4.59 16.71
N ASN A 116 1.47 -4.05 17.90
CA ASN A 116 2.47 -4.61 18.81
C ASN A 116 2.05 -5.98 19.37
N ASP A 117 0.81 -6.10 19.84
CA ASP A 117 0.28 -7.33 20.45
C ASP A 117 0.25 -8.50 19.45
N ASN A 118 0.04 -8.20 18.16
CA ASN A 118 0.01 -9.19 17.09
C ASN A 118 1.36 -9.37 16.37
N ASN A 119 2.43 -8.71 16.84
CA ASN A 119 3.76 -8.70 16.21
C ASN A 119 3.72 -8.38 14.70
N ILE A 120 2.84 -7.45 14.29
CA ILE A 120 2.73 -7.02 12.90
C ILE A 120 3.93 -6.12 12.58
N MET A 121 4.67 -6.47 11.54
CA MET A 121 5.77 -5.65 11.06
C MET A 121 5.19 -4.45 10.31
N CYS A 122 5.14 -3.30 10.96
CA CYS A 122 4.68 -2.05 10.37
C CYS A 122 5.61 -0.91 10.78
N SER A 123 5.99 -0.07 9.81
CA SER A 123 6.85 1.08 10.07
C SER A 123 6.06 2.24 10.71
N ASP A 124 6.61 2.86 11.75
CA ASP A 124 6.01 4.04 12.39
C ASP A 124 5.97 5.27 11.47
N VAL A 125 6.98 5.37 10.58
CA VAL A 125 7.17 6.47 9.64
C VAL A 125 7.60 5.89 8.30
N PHE A 126 6.91 6.26 7.22
CA PHE A 126 7.21 5.75 5.88
C PHE A 126 6.74 6.70 4.78
N GLU A 127 7.26 6.51 3.57
CA GLU A 127 6.72 7.15 2.37
C GLU A 127 5.55 6.31 1.85
N ALA A 128 4.39 6.93 1.63
CA ALA A 128 3.26 6.21 1.05
C ALA A 128 3.52 5.90 -0.43
N ASP A 129 3.17 4.72 -0.92
CA ASP A 129 3.25 4.32 -2.34
C ASP A 129 1.88 4.49 -3.04
N PRO A 130 1.81 5.16 -4.20
CA PRO A 130 0.51 5.57 -4.75
C PRO A 130 -0.22 4.40 -5.40
N THR A 131 0.52 3.38 -5.85
CA THR A 131 -0.02 2.19 -6.48
C THR A 131 -0.64 1.29 -5.42
N THR A 132 0.03 1.13 -4.29
CA THR A 132 -0.42 0.32 -3.16
C THR A 132 -1.61 0.98 -2.45
N LEU A 133 -1.62 2.31 -2.32
CA LEU A 133 -2.76 3.06 -1.77
C LEU A 133 -4.07 2.83 -2.54
N ARG A 134 -4.03 2.45 -3.83
CA ARG A 134 -5.25 2.14 -4.60
C ARG A 134 -6.05 0.98 -4.00
N LYS A 135 -5.42 0.11 -3.22
CA LYS A 135 -6.09 -0.99 -2.52
C LYS A 135 -7.16 -0.51 -1.52
N LEU A 136 -7.05 0.72 -1.00
CA LEU A 136 -8.05 1.32 -0.09
C LEU A 136 -9.37 1.68 -0.80
N LYS A 137 -9.38 1.72 -2.13
CA LYS A 137 -10.56 2.06 -2.94
C LYS A 137 -11.14 0.89 -3.72
N ARG A 138 -10.53 -0.29 -3.62
CA ARG A 138 -10.79 -1.40 -4.52
C ARG A 138 -11.15 -2.65 -3.75
N TYR A 139 -12.19 -3.33 -4.23
CA TYR A 139 -12.34 -4.74 -3.99
C TYR A 139 -11.28 -5.48 -4.78
N GLU A 140 -10.54 -6.36 -4.12
CA GLU A 140 -9.54 -7.22 -4.77
C GLU A 140 -9.72 -8.65 -4.26
N TYR A 141 -9.88 -9.58 -5.20
CA TYR A 141 -9.87 -11.00 -4.93
C TYR A 141 -9.02 -11.72 -5.98
N ARG A 142 -8.12 -12.60 -5.53
CA ARG A 142 -7.26 -13.40 -6.39
C ARG A 142 -7.18 -14.83 -5.87
N SER A 143 -7.30 -15.79 -6.78
CA SER A 143 -7.08 -17.22 -6.55
C SER A 143 -6.38 -17.83 -7.76
N LYS A 144 -6.08 -19.13 -7.72
CA LYS A 144 -5.39 -19.84 -8.81
C LYS A 144 -6.07 -19.69 -10.19
N LYS A 145 -7.39 -19.52 -10.23
CA LYS A 145 -8.17 -19.45 -11.48
C LYS A 145 -8.97 -18.16 -11.65
N TRP A 146 -9.02 -17.30 -10.63
CA TRP A 146 -9.85 -16.09 -10.64
C TRP A 146 -9.04 -14.88 -10.19
N SER A 147 -9.25 -13.76 -10.86
CA SER A 147 -8.83 -12.44 -10.41
C SER A 147 -9.97 -11.48 -10.68
N LEU A 148 -10.41 -10.77 -9.65
CA LEU A 148 -11.44 -9.75 -9.75
C LEU A 148 -10.97 -8.53 -8.96
N SER A 149 -10.92 -7.36 -9.63
CA SER A 149 -10.56 -6.10 -9.00
C SER A 149 -11.38 -4.97 -9.57
N PHE A 150 -12.07 -4.20 -8.72
CA PHE A 150 -12.92 -3.10 -9.13
C PHE A 150 -13.05 -2.06 -8.01
N ASP A 151 -13.29 -0.80 -8.37
CA ASP A 151 -13.45 0.28 -7.39
C ASP A 151 -14.75 0.12 -6.59
N HIS A 152 -14.74 0.55 -5.33
CA HIS A 152 -15.90 0.45 -4.42
C HIS A 152 -17.15 1.11 -5.01
N ASP A 153 -16.97 2.23 -5.71
CA ASP A 153 -18.02 2.99 -6.38
C ASP A 153 -18.81 2.14 -7.39
N LEU A 154 -18.19 1.14 -8.02
CA LEU A 154 -18.89 0.24 -8.95
C LEU A 154 -19.86 -0.69 -8.22
N TYR A 155 -19.58 -1.04 -6.97
CA TYR A 155 -20.51 -1.80 -6.13
C TYR A 155 -21.65 -0.91 -5.62
N GLU A 156 -21.32 0.27 -5.10
CA GLU A 156 -22.29 1.24 -4.56
C GLU A 156 -23.25 1.74 -5.65
N GLY A 157 -22.72 2.03 -6.84
CA GLY A 157 -23.48 2.42 -8.02
C GLY A 157 -24.31 1.29 -8.65
N LYS A 158 -24.28 0.07 -8.08
CA LYS A 158 -24.99 -1.13 -8.57
C LYS A 158 -24.58 -1.56 -9.98
N THR A 159 -23.41 -1.11 -10.45
CA THR A 159 -22.78 -1.62 -11.68
C THR A 159 -22.34 -3.07 -11.46
N ILE A 160 -21.77 -3.36 -10.29
CA ILE A 160 -21.44 -4.72 -9.85
C ILE A 160 -22.33 -5.06 -8.67
N THR A 161 -23.03 -6.19 -8.75
CA THR A 161 -23.94 -6.66 -7.68
C THR A 161 -23.64 -8.12 -7.37
N TYR A 162 -23.75 -8.50 -6.09
CA TYR A 162 -23.63 -9.88 -5.64
C TYR A 162 -24.96 -10.36 -5.08
N ASP A 163 -25.50 -11.42 -5.66
CA ASP A 163 -26.63 -12.16 -5.14
C ASP A 163 -26.11 -13.29 -4.24
N LYS A 164 -26.42 -13.21 -2.94
CA LYS A 164 -25.96 -14.17 -1.94
C LYS A 164 -26.64 -15.54 -2.08
N ASP A 165 -27.91 -15.56 -2.44
CA ASP A 165 -28.71 -16.80 -2.51
C ASP A 165 -28.35 -17.57 -3.78
N ALA A 166 -28.23 -16.87 -4.91
CA ALA A 166 -27.82 -17.44 -6.19
C ALA A 166 -26.30 -17.57 -6.34
N LYS A 167 -25.50 -17.03 -5.40
CA LYS A 167 -24.03 -16.97 -5.46
C LYS A 167 -23.51 -16.41 -6.80
N THR A 168 -24.17 -15.36 -7.30
CA THR A 168 -23.90 -14.80 -8.63
C THR A 168 -23.40 -13.37 -8.53
N ILE A 169 -22.35 -13.04 -9.29
CA ILE A 169 -21.93 -11.65 -9.52
C ILE A 169 -22.48 -11.21 -10.87
N THR A 170 -23.20 -10.09 -10.89
CA THR A 170 -23.71 -9.47 -12.12
C THR A 170 -22.98 -8.14 -12.36
N ILE A 171 -22.45 -7.97 -13.57
CA ILE A 171 -21.85 -6.72 -14.05
C ILE A 171 -22.80 -6.11 -15.08
N ARG A 172 -23.29 -4.91 -14.83
CA ARG A 172 -24.20 -4.14 -15.71
C ARG A 172 -23.42 -3.02 -16.39
N ASN A 173 -23.99 -2.44 -17.45
CA ASN A 173 -23.40 -1.28 -18.15
C ASN A 173 -21.93 -1.50 -18.53
N VAL A 174 -21.64 -2.68 -19.08
CA VAL A 174 -20.30 -3.06 -19.50
C VAL A 174 -19.81 -2.09 -20.59
N PRO A 175 -18.60 -1.50 -20.47
CA PRO A 175 -18.04 -0.64 -21.52
C PRO A 175 -17.84 -1.38 -22.84
N GLU A 176 -18.05 -0.69 -23.96
CA GLU A 176 -17.95 -1.25 -25.32
C GLU A 176 -16.59 -1.92 -25.57
N ASP A 177 -15.51 -1.35 -25.05
CA ASP A 177 -14.16 -1.92 -25.19
C ASP A 177 -14.05 -3.29 -24.51
N PHE A 178 -14.66 -3.47 -23.33
CA PHE A 178 -14.68 -4.75 -22.63
C PHE A 178 -15.60 -5.74 -23.33
N GLU A 179 -16.75 -5.29 -23.83
CA GLU A 179 -17.67 -6.10 -24.65
C GLU A 179 -16.95 -6.68 -25.88
N ARG A 180 -16.19 -5.85 -26.60
CA ARG A 180 -15.35 -6.30 -27.71
C ARG A 180 -14.37 -7.40 -27.28
N THR A 181 -13.71 -7.27 -26.12
CA THR A 181 -12.80 -8.34 -25.65
C THR A 181 -13.49 -9.67 -25.35
N LEU A 182 -14.78 -9.65 -24.99
CA LEU A 182 -15.59 -10.86 -24.78
C LEU A 182 -16.01 -11.49 -26.13
N ASP A 183 -16.27 -10.67 -27.14
CA ASP A 183 -16.72 -11.09 -28.46
C ASP A 183 -15.60 -11.59 -29.40
N LEU A 184 -14.33 -11.40 -29.05
CA LEU A 184 -13.17 -11.84 -29.86
C LEU A 184 -13.10 -13.35 -30.14
N LYS A 185 -13.97 -14.18 -29.55
CA LYS A 185 -14.10 -15.61 -29.88
C LYS A 185 -15.05 -15.92 -31.06
N LYS A 186 -15.74 -14.95 -31.65
CA LYS A 186 -16.63 -15.18 -32.80
C LYS A 186 -16.02 -14.96 -34.18
N ASN A 187 -14.80 -14.41 -34.29
CA ASN A 187 -14.23 -13.98 -35.59
C ASN A 187 -13.08 -14.86 -36.13
N GLU A 188 -12.78 -16.03 -35.56
CA GLU A 188 -11.72 -16.93 -36.07
C GLU A 188 -12.22 -18.12 -36.91
N THR A 189 -13.51 -18.22 -37.22
CA THR A 189 -14.04 -19.24 -38.15
C THR A 189 -14.88 -18.62 -39.26
N THR A 190 -14.22 -17.90 -40.15
CA THR A 190 -14.61 -17.84 -41.57
C THR A 190 -13.43 -17.31 -42.36
N ASN A 191 -12.63 -18.21 -42.92
CA ASN A 191 -12.09 -17.96 -44.25
C ASN A 191 -12.16 -19.28 -45.05
N PRO A 192 -12.83 -19.29 -46.21
CA PRO A 192 -12.95 -20.45 -47.10
C PRO A 192 -11.63 -20.81 -47.79
#